data_AF-A4BKA8-F1
#
_entry.id   AF-A4BKA8-F1
#
_cell.length_a   1.000
_cell.length_b   1.000
_cell.length_c   1.000
_cell.angle_alpha   90.00
_cell.angle_beta   90.00
_cell.angle_gamma   90.00
#
_symmetry.space_group_name_H-M   'P 1'
#
loop_
_entity.id
_entity.type
_entity.pdbx_description
1 polymer ?
#
loop_
_entity_poly.entity_id
_entity_poly.type
_entity_poly.pdbx_seq_one_letter_code
_entity_poly.pdbx_strand_id
1 'polypeptide(L)'
;MNWQWLITIGLWLYGISLIALTLRILMKRRPVGVSLAWLLFLYIIPVGGIVAYLLFGERYLGRLRARRATEQFNYYSLWLQRILLEQQHVSPARPVLRPVMELTRGSLGMPVIVGSRWSLHSDPQDVFKRLIDDIDNANETILMEFYILEAEGAVLPVLDALEQAVSRGIQVYLMVDSVGSNRFLRSKRSRQLTEAGVKVVDALHANLLRMTLRRQDLRQHRKLIAIDNQIAYTGSMNLADPAHFKTSSGVGPWVDIMVRLEGDIAKVIQGTLIFDWEMETGIRLEKHLDWPEFKPVKDDNLMQLLPSGPALDEEILLQVLLTVIHNARSSITITTPYFVPDEALLQALKSAAKRGLEVTVILPAKNDSRLAEYAGRSFYYELLQAGVHLLQFNGGLLHTKTVVIDRHMVLIGSVNLDMRSIWLNFESTLIVDDDDFCEAVLAQIDVYQNESHCLLSYEWQKRPHHQRLLENLAQLASPLL
;
A
#
# COMPACT_ATOMS: atom_id res chain seq x y z
N MET A 1 -35.45 -43.46 2.19
CA MET A 1 -35.20 -42.06 1.78
C MET A 1 -34.76 -42.09 0.32
N ASN A 2 -35.54 -41.48 -0.59
CA ASN A 2 -35.33 -41.66 -2.03
C ASN A 2 -34.14 -40.82 -2.51
N TRP A 3 -32.98 -41.46 -2.66
CA TRP A 3 -31.75 -40.85 -3.17
C TRP A 3 -31.95 -40.12 -4.51
N GLN A 4 -32.89 -40.56 -5.34
CA GLN A 4 -33.25 -39.92 -6.61
C GLN A 4 -33.79 -38.48 -6.44
N TRP A 5 -34.56 -38.22 -5.39
CA TRP A 5 -35.06 -36.86 -5.13
C TRP A 5 -33.94 -35.92 -4.70
N LEU A 6 -33.03 -36.41 -3.84
CA LEU A 6 -31.87 -35.64 -3.40
C LEU A 6 -30.92 -35.31 -4.56
N ILE A 7 -30.68 -36.27 -5.46
CA ILE A 7 -29.84 -36.06 -6.67
C ILE A 7 -30.50 -35.03 -7.59
N THR A 8 -31.79 -35.16 -7.88
CA THR A 8 -32.52 -34.23 -8.75
C THR A 8 -32.50 -32.81 -8.18
N ILE A 9 -32.76 -32.64 -6.88
CA ILE A 9 -32.68 -31.34 -6.20
C ILE A 9 -31.26 -30.77 -6.29
N GLY A 10 -30.24 -31.60 -6.05
CA GLY A 10 -28.84 -31.19 -6.15
C GLY A 10 -28.46 -30.67 -7.54
N LEU A 11 -28.90 -31.36 -8.61
CA LEU A 11 -28.66 -30.94 -10.00
C LEU A 11 -29.36 -29.61 -10.34
N TRP A 12 -30.60 -29.40 -9.88
CA TRP A 12 -31.30 -28.12 -10.05
C TRP A 12 -30.60 -26.99 -9.31
N LEU A 13 -30.21 -27.20 -8.06
CA LEU A 13 -29.47 -26.20 -7.27
C LEU A 13 -28.14 -25.84 -7.94
N TYR A 14 -27.42 -26.84 -8.45
CA TYR A 14 -26.19 -26.64 -9.21
C TYR A 14 -26.44 -25.80 -10.48
N GLY A 15 -27.42 -26.19 -11.30
CA GLY A 15 -27.75 -25.47 -12.54
C GLY A 15 -28.19 -24.02 -12.30
N ILE A 16 -29.04 -23.77 -11.29
CA ILE A 16 -29.45 -22.42 -10.90
C ILE A 16 -28.24 -21.60 -10.42
N SER A 17 -27.38 -22.19 -9.58
CA SER A 17 -26.16 -21.53 -9.10
C SER A 17 -25.22 -21.17 -10.26
N LEU A 18 -25.07 -22.07 -11.24
CA LEU A 18 -24.24 -21.86 -12.42
C LEU A 18 -24.74 -20.68 -13.26
N ILE A 19 -26.05 -20.64 -13.55
CA ILE A 19 -26.69 -19.54 -14.30
C ILE A 19 -26.56 -18.22 -13.53
N ALA A 20 -26.89 -18.22 -12.24
CA ALA A 20 -26.82 -17.04 -11.39
C ALA A 20 -25.40 -16.46 -11.34
N LEU A 21 -24.37 -17.30 -11.15
CA LEU A 21 -22.97 -16.86 -11.11
C LEU A 21 -22.48 -16.42 -12.48
N THR A 22 -22.89 -17.07 -13.57
CA THR A 22 -22.58 -16.63 -14.93
C THR A 22 -23.09 -15.21 -15.18
N LEU A 23 -24.39 -14.98 -14.92
CA LEU A 23 -25.00 -13.66 -15.06
C LEU A 23 -24.29 -12.63 -14.18
N ARG A 24 -23.95 -13.03 -12.94
CA ARG A 24 -23.24 -12.16 -12.00
C ARG A 24 -21.84 -11.77 -12.48
N ILE A 25 -21.08 -12.70 -13.05
CA ILE A 25 -19.76 -12.42 -13.66
C ILE A 25 -19.92 -11.41 -14.79
N LEU A 26 -20.89 -11.62 -15.68
CA LEU A 26 -21.14 -10.75 -16.82
C LEU A 26 -21.60 -9.35 -16.40
N MET A 27 -22.40 -9.24 -15.34
CA MET A 27 -22.89 -7.96 -14.82
C MET A 27 -21.80 -7.12 -14.12
N LYS A 28 -20.74 -7.75 -13.59
CA LYS A 28 -19.70 -7.10 -12.79
C LYS A 28 -18.64 -6.33 -13.60
N ARG A 29 -18.79 -6.18 -14.92
CA ARG A 29 -17.91 -5.42 -15.85
C ARG A 29 -16.41 -5.43 -15.46
N ARG A 30 -15.78 -6.60 -15.51
CA ARG A 30 -14.33 -6.76 -15.26
C ARG A 30 -13.53 -6.80 -16.55
N PRO A 31 -12.19 -6.65 -16.50
CA PRO A 31 -11.34 -6.96 -17.65
C PRO A 31 -11.74 -8.29 -18.28
N VAL A 32 -11.89 -8.29 -19.61
CA VAL A 32 -12.50 -9.41 -20.35
C VAL A 32 -11.80 -10.74 -20.02
N GLY A 33 -10.47 -10.73 -19.94
CA GLY A 33 -9.68 -11.90 -19.57
C GLY A 33 -10.03 -12.49 -18.19
N VAL A 34 -10.24 -11.64 -17.18
CA VAL A 34 -10.64 -12.08 -15.83
C VAL A 34 -12.03 -12.67 -15.83
N SER A 35 -12.97 -12.04 -16.56
CA SER A 35 -14.33 -12.56 -16.71
C SER A 35 -14.33 -13.92 -17.40
N LEU A 36 -13.60 -14.06 -18.50
CA LEU A 36 -13.47 -15.31 -19.24
C LEU A 36 -12.80 -16.41 -18.40
N ALA A 37 -11.75 -16.09 -17.63
CA ALA A 37 -11.11 -17.05 -16.75
C ALA A 37 -12.06 -17.59 -15.68
N TRP A 38 -12.87 -16.71 -15.06
CA TRP A 38 -13.87 -17.15 -14.09
C TRP A 38 -14.99 -17.98 -14.72
N LEU A 39 -15.46 -17.61 -15.91
CA LEU A 39 -16.44 -18.41 -16.64
C LEU A 39 -15.87 -19.80 -17.00
N LEU A 40 -14.64 -19.85 -17.50
CA LEU A 40 -13.96 -21.09 -17.81
C LEU A 40 -13.82 -21.99 -16.57
N PHE A 41 -13.35 -21.42 -15.45
CA PHE A 41 -13.19 -22.13 -14.19
C PHE A 41 -14.53 -22.64 -13.64
N LEU A 42 -15.59 -21.83 -13.77
CA LEU A 42 -16.95 -22.17 -13.37
C LEU A 42 -17.52 -23.35 -14.17
N TYR A 43 -17.19 -23.46 -15.47
CA TYR A 43 -17.69 -24.54 -16.33
C TYR A 43 -16.82 -25.80 -16.34
N ILE A 44 -15.49 -25.68 -16.22
CA ILE A 44 -14.55 -26.83 -16.31
C ILE A 44 -14.49 -27.61 -15.01
N ILE A 45 -14.67 -26.95 -13.86
CA ILE A 45 -14.55 -27.59 -12.53
C ILE A 45 -15.92 -27.53 -11.84
N PRO A 46 -16.79 -28.54 -12.05
CA PRO A 46 -18.11 -28.57 -11.42
C PRO A 46 -18.02 -28.49 -9.90
N VAL A 47 -18.88 -27.68 -9.28
CA VAL A 47 -18.92 -27.37 -7.84
C VAL A 47 -17.67 -26.62 -7.35
N GLY A 48 -16.45 -27.08 -7.66
CA GLY A 48 -15.21 -26.42 -7.29
C GLY A 48 -15.08 -25.00 -7.86
N GLY A 49 -15.55 -24.78 -9.09
CA GLY A 49 -15.59 -23.46 -9.72
C GLY A 49 -16.56 -22.49 -9.04
N ILE A 50 -17.72 -23.00 -8.62
CA ILE A 50 -18.70 -22.25 -7.80
C ILE A 50 -18.07 -21.87 -6.45
N VAL A 51 -17.48 -22.84 -5.76
CA VAL A 51 -16.84 -22.61 -4.46
C VAL A 51 -15.71 -21.59 -4.59
N ALA A 52 -14.81 -21.74 -5.57
CA ALA A 52 -13.73 -20.80 -5.79
C ALA A 52 -14.23 -19.40 -6.17
N TYR A 53 -15.27 -19.28 -6.99
CA TYR A 53 -15.85 -17.97 -7.31
C TYR A 53 -16.49 -17.32 -6.08
N LEU A 54 -17.12 -18.08 -5.19
CA LEU A 54 -17.66 -17.53 -3.95
C LEU A 54 -16.55 -17.10 -2.98
N LEU A 55 -15.40 -17.80 -2.97
CA LEU A 55 -14.26 -17.49 -2.10
C LEU A 55 -13.39 -16.34 -2.62
N PHE A 56 -13.07 -16.36 -3.92
CA PHE A 56 -12.09 -15.49 -4.55
C PHE A 56 -12.67 -14.75 -5.75
N GLY A 57 -13.89 -15.05 -6.18
CA GLY A 57 -14.46 -14.47 -7.38
C GLY A 57 -14.93 -13.05 -7.18
N GLU A 58 -15.16 -12.52 -5.98
CA GLU A 58 -15.69 -11.16 -5.81
C GLU A 58 -14.91 -10.30 -4.80
N ARG A 59 -14.63 -9.04 -5.18
CA ARG A 59 -14.04 -8.00 -4.32
C ARG A 59 -15.10 -7.50 -3.34
N TYR A 60 -15.08 -7.93 -2.08
CA TYR A 60 -15.96 -7.40 -1.02
C TYR A 60 -15.18 -7.18 0.27
N LEU A 61 -15.23 -5.95 0.82
CA LEU A 61 -14.87 -5.66 2.22
C LEU A 61 -15.71 -6.45 3.25
N GLY A 62 -16.81 -7.05 2.81
CA GLY A 62 -17.88 -7.55 3.67
C GLY A 62 -18.89 -6.44 3.99
N ARG A 63 -20.18 -6.80 4.06
CA ARG A 63 -21.30 -5.84 4.18
C ARG A 63 -21.19 -4.88 5.36
N LEU A 64 -20.64 -5.34 6.49
CA LEU A 64 -20.48 -4.54 7.70
C LEU A 64 -19.42 -3.44 7.54
N ARG A 65 -18.23 -3.78 7.03
CA ARG A 65 -17.15 -2.81 6.82
C ARG A 65 -17.51 -1.81 5.71
N ALA A 66 -18.11 -2.29 4.62
CA ALA A 66 -18.59 -1.40 3.55
C ALA A 66 -19.63 -0.40 4.09
N ARG A 67 -20.59 -0.86 4.90
CA ARG A 67 -21.58 0.02 5.53
C ARG A 67 -20.94 1.05 6.46
N ARG A 68 -20.01 0.62 7.33
CA ARG A 68 -19.29 1.53 8.24
C ARG A 68 -18.46 2.56 7.48
N ALA A 69 -17.72 2.12 6.47
CA ALA A 69 -16.95 3.01 5.60
C ALA A 69 -17.85 4.07 4.96
N THR A 70 -19.02 3.70 4.42
CA THR A 70 -19.97 4.67 3.87
C THR A 70 -20.54 5.62 4.94
N GLU A 71 -20.91 5.10 6.11
CA GLU A 71 -21.43 5.92 7.22
C GLU A 71 -20.38 6.93 7.72
N GLN A 72 -19.11 6.53 7.77
CA GLN A 72 -17.99 7.33 8.25
C GLN A 72 -17.44 8.29 7.19
N PHE A 73 -17.49 7.91 5.92
CA PHE A 73 -16.99 8.74 4.82
C PHE A 73 -17.68 10.10 4.77
N ASN A 74 -18.96 10.20 5.14
CA ASN A 74 -19.65 11.49 5.20
C ASN A 74 -19.04 12.44 6.25
N TYR A 75 -18.71 11.93 7.44
CA TYR A 75 -18.07 12.76 8.47
C TYR A 75 -16.65 13.15 8.06
N TYR A 76 -15.88 12.16 7.57
CA TYR A 76 -14.52 12.37 7.11
C TYR A 76 -14.44 13.37 5.95
N SER A 77 -15.32 13.26 4.96
CA SER A 77 -15.38 14.20 3.82
C SER A 77 -15.79 15.61 4.22
N LEU A 78 -16.74 15.77 5.16
CA LEU A 78 -17.07 17.09 5.71
C LEU A 78 -15.88 17.70 6.45
N TRP A 79 -15.15 16.89 7.22
CA TRP A 79 -13.92 17.33 7.87
C TRP A 79 -12.86 17.77 6.86
N LEU A 80 -12.59 16.97 5.82
CA LEU A 80 -11.66 17.35 4.74
C LEU A 80 -12.09 18.64 4.02
N GLN A 81 -13.39 18.82 3.77
CA GLN A 81 -13.92 20.06 3.17
C GLN A 81 -13.64 21.27 4.05
N ARG A 82 -13.74 21.14 5.38
CA ARG A 82 -13.40 22.23 6.31
C ARG A 82 -11.93 22.63 6.18
N ILE A 83 -11.02 21.67 6.08
CA ILE A 83 -9.59 21.94 5.86
C ILE A 83 -9.39 22.72 4.56
N LEU A 84 -10.02 22.27 3.47
CA LEU A 84 -9.95 22.93 2.17
C LEU A 84 -10.47 24.38 2.21
N LEU A 85 -11.53 24.65 2.98
CA LEU A 85 -12.10 25.98 3.15
C LEU A 85 -11.21 26.91 3.98
N GLU A 86 -10.50 26.37 4.98
CA GLU A 86 -9.58 27.13 5.83
C GLU A 86 -8.24 27.45 5.10
N GLN A 87 -7.83 26.61 4.14
CA GLN A 87 -6.60 26.78 3.36
C GLN A 87 -6.76 27.66 2.09
N GLN A 88 -7.35 28.84 2.21
CA GLN A 88 -7.68 29.70 1.05
C GLN A 88 -6.47 30.23 0.23
N HIS A 89 -5.23 30.03 0.69
CA HIS A 89 -4.02 30.60 0.07
C HIS A 89 -2.91 29.56 -0.12
N VAL A 90 -3.20 28.47 -0.85
CA VAL A 90 -2.16 27.51 -1.25
C VAL A 90 -1.35 28.11 -2.41
N SER A 91 -0.02 28.15 -2.28
CA SER A 91 0.88 28.49 -3.37
C SER A 91 0.59 27.61 -4.60
N PRO A 92 0.59 28.18 -5.83
CA PRO A 92 0.22 27.41 -7.00
C PRO A 92 1.24 26.27 -7.21
N ALA A 93 0.76 25.03 -7.20
CA ALA A 93 1.57 23.88 -7.55
C ALA A 93 2.20 24.05 -8.95
N ARG A 94 3.38 23.46 -9.14
CA ARG A 94 4.05 23.47 -10.45
C ARG A 94 3.10 22.92 -11.52
N PRO A 95 3.16 23.43 -12.78
CA PRO A 95 2.24 22.99 -13.83
C PRO A 95 2.23 21.47 -14.07
N VAL A 96 3.37 20.80 -13.89
CA VAL A 96 3.51 19.34 -14.04
C VAL A 96 2.81 18.55 -12.93
N LEU A 97 2.58 19.18 -11.77
CA LEU A 97 2.10 18.54 -10.54
C LEU A 97 0.63 18.85 -10.25
N ARG A 98 0.14 19.97 -10.80
CA ARG A 98 -1.25 20.42 -10.67
C ARG A 98 -2.29 19.37 -11.10
N PRO A 99 -2.17 18.66 -12.24
CA PRO A 99 -3.19 17.68 -12.64
C PRO A 99 -3.38 16.56 -11.62
N VAL A 100 -2.29 16.17 -10.94
CA VAL A 100 -2.30 15.12 -9.92
C VAL A 100 -3.02 15.61 -8.67
N MET A 101 -2.69 16.81 -8.20
CA MET A 101 -3.34 17.42 -7.04
C MET A 101 -4.83 17.71 -7.27
N GLU A 102 -5.20 18.10 -8.49
CA GLU A 102 -6.60 18.29 -8.88
C GLU A 102 -7.36 16.97 -8.96
N LEU A 103 -6.74 15.91 -9.50
CA LEU A 103 -7.31 14.57 -9.56
C LEU A 103 -7.60 14.02 -8.16
N THR A 104 -6.62 14.05 -7.27
CA THR A 104 -6.77 13.55 -5.89
C THR A 104 -7.79 14.38 -5.09
N ARG A 105 -7.82 15.70 -5.28
CA ARG A 105 -8.82 16.58 -4.67
C ARG A 105 -10.22 16.30 -5.23
N GLY A 106 -10.35 16.12 -6.54
CA GLY A 106 -11.63 15.87 -7.21
C GLY A 106 -12.24 14.51 -6.86
N SER A 107 -11.42 13.47 -6.73
CA SER A 107 -11.89 12.12 -6.46
C SER A 107 -12.12 11.84 -4.96
N LEU A 108 -11.23 12.32 -4.08
CA LEU A 108 -11.26 11.98 -2.65
C LEU A 108 -11.45 13.17 -1.71
N GLY A 109 -11.39 14.41 -2.20
CA GLY A 109 -11.43 15.61 -1.36
C GLY A 109 -10.18 15.83 -0.52
N MET A 110 -9.06 15.13 -0.81
CA MET A 110 -7.84 15.23 -0.01
C MET A 110 -7.19 16.62 -0.14
N PRO A 111 -6.89 17.33 0.96
CA PRO A 111 -6.28 18.64 0.93
C PRO A 111 -4.80 18.58 0.56
N VAL A 112 -4.32 19.64 -0.08
CA VAL A 112 -2.89 19.88 -0.30
C VAL A 112 -2.42 20.75 0.85
N ILE A 113 -1.51 20.22 1.66
CA ILE A 113 -0.96 20.89 2.83
C ILE A 113 0.29 21.65 2.42
N VAL A 114 0.39 22.90 2.86
CA VAL A 114 1.56 23.76 2.67
C VAL A 114 2.38 23.77 3.96
N GLY A 115 3.70 23.68 3.83
CA GLY A 115 4.61 24.00 4.93
C GLY A 115 4.64 22.94 6.02
N SER A 116 5.25 21.81 5.70
CA SER A 116 5.52 20.72 6.64
C SER A 116 7.01 20.51 6.79
N ARG A 117 7.50 20.36 8.03
CA ARG A 117 8.89 19.93 8.24
C ARG A 117 8.98 18.43 8.02
N TRP A 118 10.09 17.98 7.47
CA TRP A 118 10.31 16.58 7.17
C TRP A 118 11.74 16.15 7.46
N SER A 119 11.91 14.86 7.74
CA SER A 119 13.22 14.20 7.73
C SER A 119 13.09 12.79 7.15
N LEU A 120 14.00 12.45 6.24
CA LEU A 120 14.05 11.16 5.56
C LEU A 120 15.04 10.24 6.27
N HIS A 121 14.63 9.00 6.52
CA HIS A 121 15.43 8.01 7.25
C HIS A 121 15.46 6.69 6.49
N SER A 122 16.67 6.17 6.23
CA SER A 122 16.91 4.87 5.60
C SER A 122 17.48 3.83 6.57
N ASP A 123 18.02 4.24 7.72
CA ASP A 123 18.49 3.34 8.77
C ASP A 123 17.33 3.01 9.75
N PRO A 124 16.90 1.74 9.85
CA PRO A 124 15.87 1.31 10.81
C PRO A 124 16.18 1.68 12.26
N GLN A 125 17.45 1.65 12.67
CA GLN A 125 17.83 1.95 14.06
C GLN A 125 17.59 3.42 14.40
N ASP A 126 17.88 4.34 13.47
CA ASP A 126 17.59 5.76 13.63
C ASP A 126 16.06 6.00 13.65
N VAL A 127 15.31 5.30 12.81
CA VAL A 127 13.82 5.36 12.81
C VAL A 127 13.26 4.93 14.14
N PHE A 128 13.66 3.76 14.67
CA PHE A 128 13.13 3.26 15.95
C PHE A 128 13.51 4.15 17.12
N LYS A 129 14.75 4.65 17.15
CA LYS A 129 15.20 5.57 18.19
C LYS A 129 14.36 6.86 18.20
N ARG A 130 14.18 7.49 17.04
CA ARG A 130 13.37 8.72 16.91
C ARG A 130 11.91 8.49 17.25
N LEU A 131 11.37 7.35 16.84
CA LEU A 131 10.00 6.97 17.19
C LEU A 131 9.84 6.82 18.71
N ILE A 132 10.79 6.20 19.40
CA ILE A 132 10.79 6.11 20.86
C ILE A 132 10.84 7.52 21.48
N ASP A 133 11.75 8.38 21.01
CA ASP A 133 11.87 9.75 21.50
C ASP A 133 10.55 10.53 21.32
N ASP A 134 9.87 10.39 20.18
CA ASP A 134 8.58 11.05 19.95
C ASP A 134 7.45 10.43 20.79
N ILE A 135 7.44 9.10 21.00
CA ILE A 135 6.48 8.42 21.89
C ILE A 135 6.67 8.90 23.33
N ASP A 136 7.91 9.06 23.80
CA ASP A 136 8.22 9.50 25.16
C ASP A 136 7.78 10.95 25.42
N ASN A 137 7.81 11.78 24.38
CA ASN A 137 7.33 13.17 24.43
C ASN A 137 5.83 13.34 24.13
N ALA A 138 5.10 12.25 23.86
CA ALA A 138 3.67 12.30 23.60
C ALA A 138 2.86 12.70 24.85
N ASN A 139 1.79 13.48 24.65
CA ASN A 139 0.99 14.17 25.65
C ASN A 139 -0.48 13.78 25.62
N GLU A 140 -1.00 13.32 24.49
CA GLU A 140 -2.43 13.01 24.35
C GLU A 140 -2.67 11.65 23.70
N THR A 141 -2.19 11.46 22.46
CA THR A 141 -2.62 10.31 21.64
C THR A 141 -1.51 9.80 20.73
N ILE A 142 -1.42 8.48 20.62
CA ILE A 142 -0.57 7.77 19.66
C ILE A 142 -1.46 6.81 18.87
N LEU A 143 -1.46 6.94 17.54
CA LEU A 143 -2.10 6.00 16.62
C LEU A 143 -1.04 5.38 15.71
N MET A 144 -1.04 4.06 15.60
CA MET A 144 -0.10 3.31 14.78
C MET A 144 -0.83 2.27 13.96
N GLU A 145 -0.46 2.14 12.69
CA GLU A 145 -0.97 1.13 11.79
C GLU A 145 0.15 0.50 10.96
N PHE A 146 0.22 -0.83 10.99
CA PHE A 146 1.26 -1.57 10.26
C PHE A 146 0.72 -2.85 9.64
N TYR A 147 1.22 -3.17 8.43
CA TYR A 147 1.05 -4.50 7.85
C TYR A 147 1.75 -5.58 8.69
N ILE A 148 3.06 -5.39 8.91
CA ILE A 148 3.88 -6.31 9.70
C ILE A 148 4.36 -5.59 10.95
N LEU A 149 4.10 -6.22 12.09
CA LEU A 149 4.73 -5.99 13.37
C LEU A 149 5.33 -7.30 13.85
N GLU A 150 6.66 -7.32 14.03
CA GLU A 150 7.36 -8.44 14.64
C GLU A 150 8.06 -7.98 15.93
N ALA A 151 7.65 -8.53 17.07
CA ALA A 151 8.14 -8.14 18.39
C ALA A 151 9.49 -8.79 18.72
N GLU A 152 10.51 -8.45 17.94
CA GLU A 152 11.89 -8.90 18.09
C GLU A 152 12.87 -7.74 17.89
N GLY A 153 14.11 -7.90 18.38
CA GLY A 153 15.19 -6.93 18.16
C GLY A 153 14.84 -5.51 18.63
N ALA A 154 15.17 -4.52 17.80
CA ALA A 154 14.96 -3.10 18.07
C ALA A 154 13.48 -2.66 18.12
N VAL A 155 12.54 -3.54 17.79
CA VAL A 155 11.10 -3.27 17.95
C VAL A 155 10.66 -3.38 19.42
N LEU A 156 11.33 -4.22 20.23
CA LEU A 156 10.94 -4.43 21.63
C LEU A 156 10.93 -3.13 22.46
N PRO A 157 11.98 -2.27 22.40
CA PRO A 157 11.98 -0.97 23.05
C PRO A 157 10.86 -0.03 22.58
N VAL A 158 10.47 -0.08 21.29
CA VAL A 158 9.31 0.70 20.79
C VAL A 158 8.04 0.26 21.52
N LEU A 159 7.83 -1.05 21.66
CA LEU A 159 6.68 -1.57 22.40
C LEU A 159 6.74 -1.23 23.90
N ASP A 160 7.93 -1.20 24.51
CA ASP A 160 8.10 -0.77 25.90
C ASP A 160 7.72 0.71 26.07
N ALA A 161 8.12 1.57 25.12
CA ALA A 161 7.76 2.98 25.12
C ALA A 161 6.24 3.20 25.02
N LEU A 162 5.53 2.37 24.24
CA LEU A 162 4.06 2.41 24.18
C LEU A 162 3.41 2.04 25.51
N GLU A 163 3.90 1.00 26.21
CA GLU A 163 3.41 0.63 27.55
C GLU A 163 3.65 1.78 28.55
N GLN A 164 4.83 2.39 28.49
CA GLN A 164 5.16 3.55 29.32
C GLN A 164 4.27 4.75 29.02
N ALA A 165 3.96 5.02 27.74
CA ALA A 165 3.05 6.08 27.35
C ALA A 165 1.65 5.88 27.96
N VAL A 166 1.13 4.65 27.95
CA VAL A 166 -0.15 4.35 28.63
C VAL A 166 -0.06 4.61 30.13
N SER A 167 1.05 4.28 30.78
CA SER A 167 1.25 4.56 32.21
C SER A 167 1.25 6.07 32.53
N ARG A 168 1.61 6.93 31.56
CA ARG A 168 1.53 8.40 31.66
C ARG A 168 0.14 8.94 31.35
N GLY A 169 -0.83 8.08 31.00
CA GLY A 169 -2.20 8.46 30.66
C GLY A 169 -2.44 8.74 29.17
N ILE A 170 -1.47 8.45 28.30
CA ILE A 170 -1.58 8.65 26.85
C ILE A 170 -2.48 7.57 26.24
N GLN A 171 -3.35 7.95 25.32
CA GLN A 171 -4.19 6.99 24.60
C GLN A 171 -3.41 6.37 23.44
N VAL A 172 -3.16 5.06 23.52
CA VAL A 172 -2.39 4.34 22.49
C VAL A 172 -3.29 3.38 21.72
N TYR A 173 -3.34 3.58 20.40
CA TYR A 173 -4.10 2.79 19.43
C TYR A 173 -3.12 2.10 18.49
N LEU A 174 -3.10 0.77 18.49
CA LEU A 174 -2.22 -0.03 17.65
C LEU A 174 -3.05 -0.97 16.77
N MET A 175 -3.14 -0.66 15.49
CA MET A 175 -3.77 -1.51 14.50
C MET A 175 -2.71 -2.30 13.71
N VAL A 176 -2.89 -3.60 13.57
CA VAL A 176 -1.99 -4.44 12.78
C VAL A 176 -2.75 -5.43 11.89
N ASP A 177 -2.24 -5.72 10.70
CA ASP A 177 -2.88 -6.69 9.80
C ASP A 177 -2.82 -8.12 10.35
N SER A 178 -3.96 -8.81 10.27
CA SER A 178 -4.14 -10.18 10.78
C SER A 178 -3.16 -11.22 10.26
N VAL A 179 -2.67 -11.09 9.02
CA VAL A 179 -1.75 -12.06 8.42
C VAL A 179 -0.32 -11.59 8.46
N GLY A 180 -0.06 -10.32 8.16
CA GLY A 180 1.29 -9.77 8.27
C GLY A 180 1.83 -9.86 9.71
N SER A 181 0.96 -9.68 10.70
CA SER A 181 1.33 -9.60 12.13
C SER A 181 0.79 -10.77 12.97
N ASN A 182 0.42 -11.90 12.35
CA ASN A 182 -0.18 -13.05 13.04
C ASN A 182 0.68 -13.57 14.20
N ARG A 183 2.01 -13.66 14.00
CA ARG A 183 2.95 -14.12 15.04
C ARG A 183 2.92 -13.21 16.26
N PHE A 184 2.94 -11.89 16.04
CA PHE A 184 2.81 -10.91 17.11
C PHE A 184 1.46 -10.99 17.82
N LEU A 185 0.35 -11.01 17.08
CA LEU A 185 -1.01 -11.07 17.64
C LEU A 185 -1.23 -12.29 18.54
N ARG A 186 -0.54 -13.41 18.28
CA ARG A 186 -0.59 -14.62 19.11
C ARG A 186 0.44 -14.66 20.24
N SER A 187 1.40 -13.75 20.24
CA SER A 187 2.51 -13.72 21.19
C SER A 187 2.07 -13.31 22.59
N LYS A 188 2.92 -13.59 23.58
CA LYS A 188 2.74 -13.07 24.95
C LYS A 188 2.83 -11.53 24.97
N ARG A 189 3.68 -10.95 24.12
CA ARG A 189 3.91 -9.50 24.07
C ARG A 189 2.67 -8.72 23.66
N SER A 190 1.91 -9.20 22.68
CA SER A 190 0.63 -8.57 22.30
C SER A 190 -0.40 -8.58 23.45
N ARG A 191 -0.42 -9.66 24.26
CA ARG A 191 -1.29 -9.73 25.45
C ARG A 191 -0.83 -8.75 26.53
N GLN A 192 0.47 -8.68 26.79
CA GLN A 192 1.05 -7.73 27.75
C GLN A 192 0.71 -6.28 27.40
N LEU A 193 0.84 -5.88 26.13
CA LEU A 193 0.45 -4.55 25.66
C LEU A 193 -1.04 -4.27 25.90
N THR A 194 -1.88 -5.24 25.57
CA THR A 194 -3.33 -5.13 25.78
C THR A 194 -3.68 -5.00 27.27
N GLU A 195 -3.04 -5.80 28.12
CA GLU A 195 -3.20 -5.77 29.58
C GLU A 195 -2.67 -4.47 30.21
N ALA A 196 -1.62 -3.88 29.63
CA ALA A 196 -1.08 -2.58 30.01
C ALA A 196 -2.00 -1.41 29.60
N GLY A 197 -2.97 -1.63 28.72
CA GLY A 197 -3.98 -0.65 28.30
C GLY A 197 -3.80 -0.11 26.87
N VAL A 198 -2.84 -0.63 26.10
CA VAL A 198 -2.76 -0.34 24.66
C VAL A 198 -3.95 -0.96 23.94
N LYS A 199 -4.66 -0.18 23.12
CA LYS A 199 -5.78 -0.70 22.33
C LYS A 199 -5.23 -1.37 21.08
N VAL A 200 -4.92 -2.67 21.19
CA VAL A 200 -4.45 -3.49 20.06
C VAL A 200 -5.63 -4.03 19.26
N VAL A 201 -5.65 -3.77 17.95
CA VAL A 201 -6.69 -4.24 17.02
C VAL A 201 -6.09 -5.09 15.90
N ASP A 202 -6.72 -6.24 15.70
CA ASP A 202 -6.45 -7.18 14.61
C ASP A 202 -7.27 -6.79 13.36
N ALA A 203 -6.63 -6.09 12.42
CA ALA A 203 -7.26 -5.58 11.22
C ALA A 203 -7.52 -6.66 10.18
N LEU A 204 -8.68 -6.56 9.52
CA LEU A 204 -9.09 -7.47 8.45
C LEU A 204 -9.03 -8.94 8.89
N HIS A 205 -9.42 -9.22 10.14
CA HIS A 205 -9.30 -10.53 10.77
C HIS A 205 -9.59 -11.71 9.83
N ALA A 206 -8.52 -12.45 9.50
CA ALA A 206 -8.58 -13.61 8.62
C ALA A 206 -8.94 -14.89 9.42
N ASN A 207 -10.17 -15.39 9.23
CA ASN A 207 -10.63 -16.64 9.82
C ASN A 207 -11.04 -17.66 8.73
N LEU A 208 -10.30 -18.78 8.63
CA LEU A 208 -10.51 -19.85 7.65
C LEU A 208 -11.97 -20.36 7.61
N LEU A 209 -12.64 -20.43 8.76
CA LEU A 209 -14.06 -20.85 8.86
C LEU A 209 -15.05 -19.80 8.32
N ARG A 210 -14.63 -18.55 8.09
CA ARG A 210 -15.44 -17.47 7.53
C ARG A 210 -14.98 -17.02 6.14
N MET A 211 -14.12 -17.80 5.47
CA MET A 211 -13.64 -17.51 4.10
C MET A 211 -14.77 -17.35 3.06
N THR A 212 -15.92 -18.02 3.27
CA THR A 212 -17.09 -17.92 2.39
C THR A 212 -17.87 -16.61 2.53
N LEU A 213 -17.60 -15.81 3.56
CA LEU A 213 -18.32 -14.56 3.86
C LEU A 213 -17.46 -13.30 3.70
N ARG A 214 -16.13 -13.45 3.57
CA ARG A 214 -15.14 -12.36 3.50
C ARG A 214 -13.95 -12.78 2.65
N ARG A 215 -13.51 -11.90 1.74
CA ARG A 215 -12.23 -12.06 1.04
C ARG A 215 -11.09 -11.83 2.05
N GLN A 216 -10.26 -12.85 2.25
CA GLN A 216 -9.09 -12.78 3.15
C GLN A 216 -7.83 -12.25 2.43
N ASP A 217 -7.93 -11.92 1.16
CA ASP A 217 -6.82 -11.38 0.38
C ASP A 217 -6.72 -9.86 0.47
N LEU A 218 -7.73 -9.14 0.97
CA LEU A 218 -7.59 -7.74 1.33
C LEU A 218 -6.63 -7.61 2.52
N ARG A 219 -5.70 -6.66 2.47
CA ARG A 219 -4.73 -6.41 3.55
C ARG A 219 -4.65 -4.94 3.91
N GLN A 220 -4.40 -4.71 5.20
CA GLN A 220 -4.09 -3.38 5.69
C GLN A 220 -2.59 -3.21 5.50
N HIS A 221 -2.21 -2.50 4.44
CA HIS A 221 -0.83 -2.45 3.98
C HIS A 221 -0.17 -1.10 4.22
N ARG A 222 -0.85 -0.15 4.87
CA ARG A 222 -0.28 1.12 5.31
C ARG A 222 0.75 0.94 6.43
N LYS A 223 1.63 1.93 6.55
CA LYS A 223 2.63 2.07 7.62
C LYS A 223 2.57 3.52 8.10
N LEU A 224 1.59 3.80 8.93
CA LEU A 224 1.28 5.16 9.38
C LEU A 224 1.41 5.23 10.89
N ILE A 225 2.00 6.34 11.36
CA ILE A 225 2.04 6.70 12.77
C ILE A 225 1.57 8.15 12.87
N ALA A 226 0.76 8.46 13.87
CA ALA A 226 0.43 9.83 14.25
C ALA A 226 0.56 9.99 15.77
N ILE A 227 1.22 11.06 16.20
CA ILE A 227 1.47 11.39 17.60
C ILE A 227 1.03 12.84 17.83
N ASP A 228 0.17 13.04 18.83
CA ASP A 228 -0.28 14.34 19.32
C ASP A 228 -0.65 15.34 18.23
N ASN A 229 -1.27 14.85 17.16
CA ASN A 229 -1.80 15.72 16.13
C ASN A 229 -0.74 16.54 15.35
N GLN A 230 0.56 16.26 15.57
CA GLN A 230 1.65 17.15 15.18
C GLN A 230 2.78 16.43 14.47
N ILE A 231 3.05 15.18 14.88
CA ILE A 231 4.09 14.35 14.30
C ILE A 231 3.43 13.16 13.61
N ALA A 232 3.91 12.83 12.43
CA ALA A 232 3.51 11.63 11.73
C ALA A 232 4.69 10.93 11.08
N TYR A 233 4.54 9.63 10.86
CA TYR A 233 5.46 8.86 10.06
C TYR A 233 4.72 8.14 8.95
N THR A 234 5.36 8.06 7.78
CA THR A 234 4.89 7.27 6.64
C THR A 234 6.05 6.79 5.79
N GLY A 235 5.85 5.71 5.04
CA GLY A 235 6.89 5.15 4.18
C GLY A 235 6.64 3.69 3.85
N SER A 236 7.73 2.98 3.56
CA SER A 236 7.70 1.56 3.17
C SER A 236 8.07 0.61 4.31
N MET A 237 8.70 1.13 5.36
CA MET A 237 9.24 0.37 6.49
C MET A 237 8.14 -0.18 7.40
N ASN A 238 8.14 -1.50 7.61
CA ASN A 238 7.30 -2.14 8.61
C ASN A 238 7.91 -2.01 10.02
N LEU A 239 7.11 -2.28 11.06
CA LEU A 239 7.60 -2.35 12.44
C LEU A 239 8.25 -3.72 12.70
N ALA A 240 9.37 -3.98 12.02
CA ALA A 240 10.15 -5.19 12.10
C ALA A 240 11.64 -4.86 11.96
N ASP A 241 12.46 -5.41 12.84
CA ASP A 241 13.92 -5.20 12.79
C ASP A 241 14.54 -6.04 11.65
N PRO A 242 15.14 -5.43 10.61
CA PRO A 242 15.73 -6.18 9.50
C PRO A 242 16.84 -7.17 9.89
N ALA A 243 17.48 -6.99 11.06
CA ALA A 243 18.47 -7.93 11.58
C ALA A 243 17.84 -9.25 12.08
N HIS A 244 16.54 -9.24 12.39
CA HIS A 244 15.79 -10.38 12.92
C HIS A 244 14.69 -10.85 11.95
N PHE A 245 14.25 -9.99 11.04
CA PHE A 245 13.15 -10.24 10.13
C PHE A 245 13.57 -11.10 8.93
N LYS A 246 12.91 -12.25 8.72
CA LYS A 246 13.07 -13.13 7.54
C LYS A 246 14.53 -13.48 7.18
N THR A 247 15.43 -13.56 8.16
CA THR A 247 16.87 -13.83 7.93
C THR A 247 17.15 -15.15 7.21
N SER A 248 16.25 -16.13 7.31
CA SER A 248 16.34 -17.43 6.64
C SER A 248 15.85 -17.45 5.18
N SER A 249 15.31 -16.35 4.67
CA SER A 249 14.74 -16.29 3.30
C SER A 249 15.80 -16.17 2.19
N GLY A 250 17.06 -15.87 2.54
CA GLY A 250 18.18 -15.80 1.60
C GLY A 250 18.19 -14.54 0.70
N VAL A 251 17.37 -13.54 1.01
CA VAL A 251 17.29 -12.26 0.27
C VAL A 251 18.11 -11.13 0.89
N GLY A 252 18.69 -11.34 2.08
CA GLY A 252 19.38 -10.29 2.84
C GLY A 252 18.41 -9.45 3.70
N PRO A 253 18.91 -8.37 4.34
CA PRO A 253 18.08 -7.48 5.13
C PRO A 253 17.09 -6.72 4.23
N TRP A 254 15.97 -6.31 4.81
CA TRP A 254 15.03 -5.42 4.14
C TRP A 254 15.59 -4.00 4.14
N VAL A 255 15.59 -3.37 2.97
CA VAL A 255 16.07 -2.00 2.76
C VAL A 255 14.86 -1.13 2.42
N ASP A 256 14.53 -0.23 3.33
CA ASP A 256 13.31 0.59 3.31
C ASP A 256 13.64 2.05 3.63
N ILE A 257 12.64 2.93 3.45
CA ILE A 257 12.72 4.31 3.89
C ILE A 257 11.47 4.69 4.70
N MET A 258 11.66 5.59 5.66
CA MET A 258 10.60 6.19 6.46
C MET A 258 10.77 7.71 6.44
N VAL A 259 9.67 8.43 6.34
CA VAL A 259 9.62 9.88 6.45
C VAL A 259 8.97 10.23 7.77
N ARG A 260 9.65 11.04 8.57
CA ARG A 260 9.07 11.72 9.71
C ARG A 260 8.60 13.10 9.27
N LEU A 261 7.38 13.46 9.64
CA LEU A 261 6.70 14.69 9.24
C LEU A 261 6.24 15.45 10.47
N GLU A 262 6.35 16.77 10.43
CA GLU A 262 5.77 17.66 11.42
C GLU A 262 4.89 18.72 10.77
N GLY A 263 3.79 19.07 11.42
CA GLY A 263 2.88 20.13 10.99
C GLY A 263 1.54 19.57 10.53
N ASP A 264 0.82 20.34 9.72
CA ASP A 264 -0.58 20.07 9.40
C ASP A 264 -0.81 18.77 8.61
N ILE A 265 0.22 18.25 7.92
CA ILE A 265 0.15 16.95 7.23
C ILE A 265 -0.04 15.80 8.22
N ALA A 266 0.47 15.92 9.45
CA ALA A 266 0.26 14.93 10.50
C ALA A 266 -1.23 14.81 10.88
N LYS A 267 -1.97 15.93 10.82
CA LYS A 267 -3.43 15.93 11.05
C LYS A 267 -4.17 15.11 9.99
N VAL A 268 -3.77 15.23 8.72
CA VAL A 268 -4.35 14.46 7.60
C VAL A 268 -4.05 12.97 7.73
N ILE A 269 -2.82 12.62 8.10
CA ILE A 269 -2.42 11.23 8.35
C ILE A 269 -3.20 10.65 9.53
N GLN A 270 -3.35 11.40 10.62
CA GLN A 270 -4.15 10.97 11.75
C GLN A 270 -5.62 10.80 11.42
N GLY A 271 -6.20 11.71 10.63
CA GLY A 271 -7.58 11.55 10.14
C GLY A 271 -7.78 10.24 9.38
N THR A 272 -6.79 9.83 8.58
CA THR A 272 -6.79 8.54 7.86
C THR A 272 -6.72 7.36 8.85
N LEU A 273 -5.82 7.41 9.83
CA LEU A 273 -5.71 6.40 10.89
C LEU A 273 -7.00 6.26 11.70
N ILE A 274 -7.65 7.38 12.03
CA ILE A 274 -8.94 7.38 12.72
C ILE A 274 -10.00 6.75 11.83
N PHE A 275 -10.08 7.13 10.56
CA PHE A 275 -11.04 6.52 9.62
C PHE A 275 -10.89 5.00 9.55
N ASP A 276 -9.65 4.49 9.44
CA ASP A 276 -9.39 3.05 9.42
C ASP A 276 -9.78 2.38 10.74
N TRP A 277 -9.44 3.01 11.87
CA TRP A 277 -9.83 2.56 13.21
C TRP A 277 -11.34 2.43 13.37
N GLU A 278 -12.07 3.48 13.02
CA GLU A 278 -13.52 3.46 13.15
C GLU A 278 -14.15 2.46 12.17
N MET A 279 -13.60 2.31 10.96
CA MET A 279 -14.09 1.34 9.97
C MET A 279 -13.97 -0.10 10.50
N GLU A 280 -12.81 -0.43 11.07
CA GLU A 280 -12.55 -1.78 11.58
C GLU A 280 -13.32 -2.07 12.87
N THR A 281 -13.28 -1.15 13.84
CA THR A 281 -13.85 -1.37 15.18
C THR A 281 -15.33 -0.99 15.29
N GLY A 282 -15.76 0.05 14.57
CA GLY A 282 -17.05 0.71 14.77
C GLY A 282 -17.10 1.64 15.99
N ILE A 283 -15.98 1.83 16.68
CA ILE A 283 -15.86 2.73 17.84
C ILE A 283 -15.43 4.10 17.32
N ARG A 284 -16.19 5.15 17.65
CA ARG A 284 -15.88 6.51 17.24
C ARG A 284 -14.78 7.14 18.10
N LEU A 285 -13.89 7.87 17.44
CA LEU A 285 -12.80 8.63 18.03
C LEU A 285 -12.99 10.14 17.83
N GLU A 286 -14.23 10.61 17.73
CA GLU A 286 -14.62 12.02 17.44
C GLU A 286 -13.85 13.08 18.25
N LYS A 287 -13.51 12.80 19.51
CA LYS A 287 -12.72 13.73 20.35
C LYS A 287 -11.34 14.03 19.79
N HIS A 288 -10.78 13.11 19.02
CA HIS A 288 -9.49 13.27 18.33
C HIS A 288 -9.66 13.85 16.92
N LEU A 289 -10.87 14.32 16.56
CA LEU A 289 -11.21 15.06 15.34
C LEU A 289 -11.56 16.54 15.59
N ASP A 290 -11.52 17.00 16.85
CA ASP A 290 -11.64 18.42 17.22
C ASP A 290 -10.25 19.09 17.22
N TRP A 291 -9.73 19.37 16.02
CA TRP A 291 -8.37 19.90 15.86
C TRP A 291 -8.34 21.43 15.93
N PRO A 292 -7.29 22.01 16.56
CA PRO A 292 -7.02 23.43 16.48
C PRO A 292 -6.62 23.85 15.05
N GLU A 293 -6.73 25.15 14.81
CA GLU A 293 -6.40 25.89 13.58
C GLU A 293 -5.18 25.31 12.83
N PHE A 294 -5.30 25.21 11.50
CA PHE A 294 -4.19 24.89 10.61
C PHE A 294 -3.13 26.00 10.71
N LYS A 295 -1.91 25.61 11.07
CA LYS A 295 -0.78 26.53 11.23
C LYS A 295 0.37 25.97 10.42
N PRO A 296 0.57 26.46 9.18
CA PRO A 296 1.67 25.99 8.37
C PRO A 296 2.98 26.25 9.10
N VAL A 297 3.88 25.26 9.07
CA VAL A 297 5.28 25.51 9.38
C VAL A 297 5.83 26.37 8.24
N LYS A 298 6.83 27.23 8.51
CA LYS A 298 7.33 28.25 7.57
C LYS A 298 8.13 27.68 6.37
N ASP A 299 7.66 26.59 5.77
CA ASP A 299 8.23 25.97 4.58
C ASP A 299 7.26 26.14 3.39
N ASP A 300 7.79 26.18 2.17
CA ASP A 300 6.99 26.38 0.94
C ASP A 300 6.64 25.05 0.23
N ASN A 301 6.95 23.91 0.85
CA ASN A 301 6.64 22.60 0.28
C ASN A 301 5.13 22.31 0.23
N LEU A 302 4.73 21.54 -0.78
CA LEU A 302 3.36 21.05 -0.92
C LEU A 302 3.34 19.54 -0.72
N MET A 303 2.52 19.09 0.22
CA MET A 303 2.36 17.67 0.52
C MET A 303 0.89 17.28 0.46
N GLN A 304 0.61 16.10 -0.10
CA GLN A 304 -0.73 15.55 -0.15
C GLN A 304 -0.70 14.05 0.14
N LEU A 305 -1.51 13.63 1.11
CA LEU A 305 -1.72 12.22 1.38
C LEU A 305 -2.77 11.66 0.43
N LEU A 306 -2.45 10.54 -0.20
CA LEU A 306 -3.35 9.74 -1.02
C LEU A 306 -3.57 8.38 -0.36
N PRO A 307 -4.63 8.20 0.43
CA PRO A 307 -5.07 6.88 0.85
C PRO A 307 -5.74 6.16 -0.34
N SER A 308 -5.45 4.88 -0.52
CA SER A 308 -6.17 4.00 -1.45
C SER A 308 -6.67 2.76 -0.73
N GLY A 309 -7.64 2.09 -1.34
CA GLY A 309 -8.20 0.84 -0.83
C GLY A 309 -9.66 0.67 -1.24
N PRO A 310 -10.24 -0.50 -1.00
CA PRO A 310 -11.55 -0.88 -1.54
C PRO A 310 -12.73 -0.15 -0.87
N ALA A 311 -12.46 0.64 0.17
CA ALA A 311 -13.42 1.55 0.80
C ALA A 311 -13.47 2.93 0.11
N LEU A 312 -12.49 3.22 -0.74
CA LEU A 312 -12.29 4.47 -1.47
C LEU A 312 -12.46 4.20 -2.98
N ASP A 313 -12.24 5.22 -3.80
CA ASP A 313 -12.21 5.06 -5.27
C ASP A 313 -11.14 4.02 -5.67
N GLU A 314 -11.58 2.88 -6.21
CA GLU A 314 -10.71 1.72 -6.53
C GLU A 314 -9.66 2.04 -7.62
N GLU A 315 -9.88 3.08 -8.44
CA GLU A 315 -9.03 3.38 -9.60
C GLU A 315 -8.03 4.52 -9.34
N ILE A 316 -8.21 5.29 -8.27
CA ILE A 316 -7.51 6.56 -8.06
C ILE A 316 -5.98 6.43 -8.10
N LEU A 317 -5.44 5.37 -7.50
CA LEU A 317 -4.00 5.14 -7.43
C LEU A 317 -3.41 4.90 -8.83
N LEU A 318 -4.05 4.06 -9.64
CA LEU A 318 -3.63 3.84 -11.03
C LEU A 318 -3.77 5.13 -11.84
N GLN A 319 -4.87 5.87 -11.69
CA GLN A 319 -5.08 7.14 -12.39
C GLN A 319 -3.99 8.17 -12.03
N VAL A 320 -3.62 8.26 -10.75
CA VAL A 320 -2.52 9.12 -10.29
C VAL A 320 -1.18 8.69 -10.90
N LEU A 321 -0.84 7.39 -10.87
CA LEU A 321 0.39 6.85 -11.48
C LEU A 321 0.45 7.15 -12.99
N LEU A 322 -0.64 6.92 -13.72
CA LEU A 322 -0.72 7.24 -15.14
C LEU A 322 -0.59 8.74 -15.39
N THR A 323 -1.25 9.56 -14.58
CA THR A 323 -1.20 11.02 -14.69
C THR A 323 0.22 11.53 -14.50
N VAL A 324 0.97 11.06 -13.49
CA VAL A 324 2.36 11.49 -13.27
C VAL A 324 3.27 11.05 -14.43
N ILE A 325 3.14 9.82 -14.93
CA ILE A 325 3.97 9.30 -16.03
C ILE A 325 3.68 10.02 -17.36
N HIS A 326 2.42 10.37 -17.63
CA HIS A 326 2.05 11.11 -18.84
C HIS A 326 2.43 12.59 -18.76
N ASN A 327 2.49 13.17 -17.56
CA ASN A 327 2.92 14.56 -17.36
C ASN A 327 4.43 14.74 -17.26
N ALA A 328 5.20 13.68 -17.00
CA ALA A 328 6.66 13.74 -16.97
C ALA A 328 7.26 14.32 -18.26
N ARG A 329 8.37 15.04 -18.12
CA ARG A 329 9.05 15.80 -19.19
C ARG A 329 10.50 15.42 -19.38
N SER A 330 11.21 14.99 -18.34
CA SER A 330 12.64 14.70 -18.39
C SER A 330 12.96 13.29 -17.89
N SER A 331 12.45 12.90 -16.72
CA SER A 331 12.88 11.64 -16.08
C SER A 331 11.81 11.02 -15.19
N ILE A 332 11.83 9.69 -15.09
CA ILE A 332 10.99 8.89 -14.19
C ILE A 332 11.88 7.85 -13.53
N THR A 333 12.02 7.91 -12.20
CA THR A 333 12.75 6.90 -11.43
C THR A 333 11.81 6.19 -10.46
N ILE A 334 11.71 4.87 -10.59
CA ILE A 334 10.83 4.03 -9.79
C ILE A 334 11.68 3.07 -8.96
N THR A 335 11.40 2.97 -7.67
CA THR A 335 11.93 1.92 -6.80
C THR A 335 10.77 1.10 -6.26
N THR A 336 10.79 -0.21 -6.41
CA THR A 336 9.74 -1.10 -5.88
C THR A 336 10.25 -2.52 -5.66
N PRO A 337 9.83 -3.23 -4.60
CA PRO A 337 10.19 -4.64 -4.41
C PRO A 337 9.54 -5.57 -5.43
N TYR A 338 8.29 -5.28 -5.81
CA TYR A 338 7.49 -6.10 -6.71
C TYR A 338 7.01 -5.23 -7.87
N PHE A 339 7.22 -5.73 -9.09
CA PHE A 339 6.88 -5.01 -10.32
C PHE A 339 6.11 -5.94 -11.23
N VAL A 340 4.79 -5.89 -11.13
CA VAL A 340 3.83 -6.67 -11.91
C VAL A 340 2.76 -5.69 -12.40
N PRO A 341 3.13 -4.73 -13.28
CA PRO A 341 2.26 -3.63 -13.69
C PRO A 341 1.07 -4.15 -14.50
N ASP A 342 0.01 -3.35 -14.57
CA ASP A 342 -1.06 -3.59 -15.53
C ASP A 342 -0.63 -3.14 -16.94
N GLU A 343 -1.47 -3.44 -17.92
CA GLU A 343 -1.21 -3.05 -19.31
C GLU A 343 -1.12 -1.52 -19.45
N ALA A 344 -1.95 -0.75 -18.75
CA ALA A 344 -1.93 0.71 -18.87
C ALA A 344 -0.62 1.29 -18.35
N LEU A 345 -0.18 0.87 -17.16
CA LEU A 345 1.08 1.32 -16.54
C LEU A 345 2.29 0.88 -17.37
N LEU A 346 2.29 -0.36 -17.87
CA LEU A 346 3.35 -0.87 -18.75
C LEU A 346 3.47 -0.02 -20.02
N GLN A 347 2.36 0.28 -20.69
CA GLN A 347 2.35 1.09 -21.91
C GLN A 347 2.71 2.55 -21.62
N ALA A 348 2.32 3.10 -20.48
CA ALA A 348 2.69 4.45 -20.06
C ALA A 348 4.22 4.59 -19.91
N LEU A 349 4.87 3.63 -19.25
CA LEU A 349 6.33 3.59 -19.11
C LEU A 349 7.06 3.40 -20.44
N LYS A 350 6.59 2.46 -21.28
CA LYS A 350 7.15 2.23 -22.63
C LYS A 350 7.00 3.49 -23.50
N SER A 351 5.87 4.17 -23.42
CA SER A 351 5.62 5.44 -24.12
C SER A 351 6.55 6.53 -23.62
N ALA A 352 6.74 6.68 -22.30
CA ALA A 352 7.66 7.65 -21.72
C ALA A 352 9.10 7.46 -22.23
N ALA A 353 9.63 6.24 -22.18
CA ALA A 353 10.96 5.94 -22.69
C ALA A 353 11.08 6.22 -24.20
N LYS A 354 10.07 5.84 -25.00
CA LYS A 354 10.04 6.12 -26.45
C LYS A 354 9.92 7.61 -26.80
N ARG A 355 9.40 8.45 -25.89
CA ARG A 355 9.42 9.92 -26.03
C ARG A 355 10.81 10.52 -25.76
N GLY A 356 11.77 9.72 -25.29
CA GLY A 356 13.13 10.15 -24.97
C GLY A 356 13.34 10.55 -23.51
N LEU A 357 12.40 10.25 -22.61
CA LEU A 357 12.59 10.45 -21.17
C LEU A 357 13.54 9.38 -20.62
N GLU A 358 14.33 9.76 -19.63
CA GLU A 358 15.11 8.80 -18.84
C GLU A 358 14.15 8.05 -17.90
N VAL A 359 13.88 6.78 -18.19
CA VAL A 359 13.00 5.94 -17.36
C VAL A 359 13.82 4.84 -16.71
N THR A 360 13.89 4.88 -15.39
CA THR A 360 14.68 3.96 -14.57
C THR A 360 13.79 3.22 -13.58
N VAL A 361 13.90 1.89 -13.51
CA VAL A 361 13.21 1.05 -12.53
C VAL A 361 14.24 0.23 -11.77
N ILE A 362 14.29 0.43 -10.45
CA ILE A 362 15.20 -0.25 -9.53
C ILE A 362 14.41 -1.30 -8.75
N LEU A 363 14.91 -2.54 -8.82
CA LEU A 363 14.27 -3.73 -8.31
C LEU A 363 15.29 -4.52 -7.46
N PRO A 364 14.88 -5.30 -6.46
CA PRO A 364 15.81 -6.18 -5.78
C PRO A 364 16.29 -7.31 -6.72
N ALA A 365 17.58 -7.66 -6.65
CA ALA A 365 18.13 -8.79 -7.41
C ALA A 365 17.55 -10.14 -6.94
N LYS A 366 17.17 -10.22 -5.65
CA LYS A 366 16.55 -11.40 -5.04
C LYS A 366 15.26 -10.99 -4.34
N ASN A 367 14.22 -11.78 -4.52
CA ASN A 367 12.91 -11.50 -3.98
C ASN A 367 12.43 -12.64 -3.06
N ASP A 368 11.65 -12.32 -2.02
CA ASP A 368 11.11 -13.31 -1.08
C ASP A 368 9.84 -14.01 -1.62
N SER A 369 9.24 -13.48 -2.69
CA SER A 369 8.15 -14.08 -3.44
C SER A 369 8.61 -14.51 -4.84
N ARG A 370 8.88 -15.81 -4.99
CA ARG A 370 9.25 -16.40 -6.30
C ARG A 370 8.20 -16.16 -7.38
N LEU A 371 6.91 -16.21 -7.01
CA LEU A 371 5.83 -16.01 -7.98
C LEU A 371 5.83 -14.57 -8.51
N ALA A 372 5.98 -13.57 -7.62
CA ALA A 372 6.09 -12.18 -8.01
C ALA A 372 7.36 -11.90 -8.82
N GLU A 373 8.48 -12.54 -8.46
CA GLU A 373 9.73 -12.45 -9.20
C GLU A 373 9.57 -12.95 -10.65
N TYR A 374 9.05 -14.16 -10.84
CA TYR A 374 8.88 -14.72 -12.18
C TYR A 374 7.84 -13.95 -13.00
N ALA A 375 6.73 -13.53 -12.38
CA ALA A 375 5.72 -12.72 -13.06
C ALA A 375 6.27 -11.36 -13.48
N GLY A 376 7.06 -10.68 -12.64
CA GLY A 376 7.65 -9.39 -12.99
C GLY A 376 8.68 -9.49 -14.11
N ARG A 377 9.51 -10.55 -14.10
CA ARG A 377 10.53 -10.81 -15.11
C ARG A 377 9.97 -11.01 -16.51
N SER A 378 8.70 -11.38 -16.67
CA SER A 378 8.08 -11.53 -17.99
C SER A 378 7.98 -10.18 -18.73
N PHE A 379 7.88 -9.06 -18.00
CA PHE A 379 7.77 -7.71 -18.58
C PHE A 379 9.11 -7.07 -18.92
N TYR A 380 10.22 -7.57 -18.36
CA TYR A 380 11.53 -6.91 -18.48
C TYR A 380 12.00 -6.79 -19.93
N TYR A 381 11.74 -7.80 -20.76
CA TYR A 381 12.16 -7.77 -22.15
C TYR A 381 11.54 -6.59 -22.92
N GLU A 382 10.23 -6.37 -22.76
CA GLU A 382 9.54 -5.29 -23.46
C GLU A 382 9.94 -3.90 -22.97
N LEU A 383 10.24 -3.78 -21.68
CA LEU A 383 10.73 -2.54 -21.07
C LEU A 383 12.14 -2.19 -21.57
N LEU A 384 13.07 -3.16 -21.53
CA LEU A 384 14.42 -2.99 -22.05
C LEU A 384 14.41 -2.63 -23.55
N GLN A 385 13.51 -3.25 -24.33
CA GLN A 385 13.35 -2.92 -25.76
C GLN A 385 12.75 -1.53 -25.99
N ALA A 386 11.95 -1.01 -25.05
CA ALA A 386 11.41 0.34 -25.14
C ALA A 386 12.40 1.43 -24.69
N GLY A 387 13.56 1.05 -24.14
CA GLY A 387 14.58 1.98 -23.64
C GLY A 387 14.50 2.26 -22.14
N VAL A 388 13.74 1.48 -21.37
CA VAL A 388 13.70 1.60 -19.91
C VAL A 388 14.94 0.96 -19.30
N HIS A 389 15.61 1.65 -18.39
CA HIS A 389 16.73 1.14 -17.61
C HIS A 389 16.21 0.30 -16.43
N LEU A 390 16.58 -0.98 -16.38
CA LEU A 390 16.24 -1.86 -15.27
C LEU A 390 17.48 -2.15 -14.44
N LEU A 391 17.45 -1.81 -13.15
CA LEU A 391 18.56 -2.02 -12.22
C LEU A 391 18.17 -3.06 -11.17
N GLN A 392 19.09 -3.97 -10.87
CA GLN A 392 18.93 -5.00 -9.86
C GLN A 392 19.85 -4.76 -8.66
N PHE A 393 19.27 -4.36 -7.54
CA PHE A 393 19.96 -4.04 -6.29
C PHE A 393 20.42 -5.29 -5.54
N ASN A 394 21.68 -5.31 -5.09
CA ASN A 394 22.30 -6.47 -4.45
C ASN A 394 22.48 -6.37 -2.93
N GLY A 395 22.21 -5.21 -2.31
CA GLY A 395 22.43 -4.99 -0.88
C GLY A 395 21.38 -5.62 0.06
N GLY A 396 20.36 -6.30 -0.47
CA GLY A 396 19.28 -6.91 0.30
C GLY A 396 17.96 -6.95 -0.46
N LEU A 397 16.85 -7.15 0.25
CA LEU A 397 15.52 -6.96 -0.33
C LEU A 397 15.19 -5.47 -0.32
N LEU A 398 15.43 -4.80 -1.45
CA LEU A 398 14.99 -3.43 -1.67
C LEU A 398 13.46 -3.38 -1.63
N HIS A 399 12.93 -2.83 -0.55
CA HIS A 399 11.51 -2.76 -0.24
C HIS A 399 11.00 -1.31 -0.20
N THR A 400 11.86 -0.33 -0.40
CA THR A 400 11.49 1.05 -0.75
C THR A 400 10.46 1.09 -1.88
N LYS A 401 9.42 1.92 -1.72
CA LYS A 401 8.45 2.22 -2.78
C LYS A 401 8.42 3.71 -3.04
N THR A 402 9.05 4.10 -4.13
CA THR A 402 9.11 5.50 -4.56
C THR A 402 8.91 5.64 -6.06
N VAL A 403 8.31 6.76 -6.46
CA VAL A 403 8.29 7.24 -7.83
C VAL A 403 8.71 8.71 -7.82
N VAL A 404 9.85 9.00 -8.46
CA VAL A 404 10.37 10.37 -8.63
C VAL A 404 10.14 10.80 -10.07
N ILE A 405 9.50 11.94 -10.30
CA ILE A 405 9.32 12.50 -11.65
C ILE A 405 10.00 13.85 -11.77
N ASP A 406 10.70 14.02 -12.89
CA ASP A 406 11.37 15.25 -13.33
C ASP A 406 12.25 15.91 -12.26
N ARG A 407 12.71 15.15 -11.26
CA ARG A 407 13.44 15.65 -10.08
C ARG A 407 12.70 16.74 -9.29
N HIS A 408 11.37 16.79 -9.35
CA HIS A 408 10.56 17.80 -8.64
C HIS A 408 9.42 17.21 -7.81
N MET A 409 8.95 16.01 -8.13
CA MET A 409 7.88 15.35 -7.40
C MET A 409 8.30 13.97 -6.96
N VAL A 410 7.96 13.65 -5.71
CA VAL A 410 8.13 12.31 -5.15
C VAL A 410 6.78 11.77 -4.71
N LEU A 411 6.49 10.54 -5.13
CA LEU A 411 5.48 9.69 -4.52
C LEU A 411 6.22 8.68 -3.65
N ILE A 412 5.88 8.59 -2.38
CA ILE A 412 6.52 7.70 -1.41
C ILE A 412 5.47 7.09 -0.49
N GLY A 413 5.59 5.80 -0.19
CA GLY A 413 4.64 5.17 0.73
C GLY A 413 4.67 3.66 0.71
N SER A 414 3.49 3.05 0.81
CA SER A 414 3.34 1.61 1.01
C SER A 414 2.99 0.81 -0.25
N VAL A 415 2.64 1.51 -1.34
CA VAL A 415 2.18 0.93 -2.61
C VAL A 415 3.30 0.18 -3.34
N ASN A 416 3.12 -1.12 -3.55
CA ASN A 416 3.88 -1.86 -4.57
C ASN A 416 3.27 -1.63 -5.96
N LEU A 417 4.07 -1.77 -7.01
CA LEU A 417 3.58 -1.73 -8.40
C LEU A 417 3.12 -3.11 -8.88
N ASP A 418 2.18 -3.70 -8.13
CA ASP A 418 1.45 -4.93 -8.45
C ASP A 418 -0.07 -4.74 -8.35
N MET A 419 -0.85 -5.67 -8.90
CA MET A 419 -2.29 -5.50 -9.03
C MET A 419 -3.01 -5.60 -7.69
N ARG A 420 -2.49 -6.38 -6.75
CA ARG A 420 -3.05 -6.46 -5.42
C ARG A 420 -2.88 -5.17 -4.64
N SER A 421 -1.70 -4.55 -4.65
CA SER A 421 -1.50 -3.24 -4.01
C SER A 421 -2.33 -2.15 -4.68
N ILE A 422 -2.41 -2.14 -6.02
CA ILE A 422 -3.16 -1.10 -6.75
C ILE A 422 -4.67 -1.22 -6.54
N TRP A 423 -5.23 -2.43 -6.58
CA TRP A 423 -6.68 -2.64 -6.64
C TRP A 423 -7.33 -3.14 -5.35
N LEU A 424 -6.58 -3.73 -4.43
CA LEU A 424 -7.15 -4.50 -3.32
C LEU A 424 -6.71 -4.04 -1.94
N ASN A 425 -5.42 -3.75 -1.73
CA ASN A 425 -4.93 -3.42 -0.40
C ASN A 425 -5.32 -1.99 -0.01
N PHE A 426 -5.44 -1.78 1.30
CA PHE A 426 -5.37 -0.43 1.84
C PHE A 426 -3.91 0.02 1.80
N GLU A 427 -3.65 1.10 1.09
CA GLU A 427 -2.30 1.67 0.94
C GLU A 427 -2.34 3.18 1.19
N SER A 428 -1.17 3.78 1.37
CA SER A 428 -1.00 5.23 1.51
C SER A 428 0.20 5.68 0.68
N THR A 429 0.02 6.75 -0.08
CA THR A 429 1.09 7.43 -0.81
C THR A 429 1.13 8.89 -0.39
N LEU A 430 2.29 9.37 0.04
CA LEU A 430 2.56 10.79 0.21
C LEU A 430 3.10 11.33 -1.13
N ILE A 431 2.42 12.33 -1.66
CA ILE A 431 2.82 13.09 -2.85
C ILE A 431 3.47 14.38 -2.36
N VAL A 432 4.72 14.63 -2.74
CA VAL A 432 5.51 15.78 -2.31
C VAL A 432 6.01 16.56 -3.52
N ASP A 433 5.76 17.87 -3.52
CA ASP A 433 6.37 18.88 -4.41
C ASP A 433 7.31 19.74 -3.55
N ASP A 434 8.59 19.38 -3.56
CA ASP A 434 9.67 20.02 -2.81
C ASP A 434 11.01 19.58 -3.40
N ASP A 435 11.86 20.53 -3.82
CA ASP A 435 13.13 20.21 -4.46
C ASP A 435 14.11 19.57 -3.45
N ASP A 436 14.16 20.07 -2.21
CA ASP A 436 15.05 19.54 -1.17
C ASP A 436 14.66 18.11 -0.78
N PHE A 437 13.35 17.83 -0.63
CA PHE A 437 12.85 16.47 -0.40
C PHE A 437 13.21 15.55 -1.56
N CYS A 438 13.05 16.03 -2.79
CA CYS A 438 13.35 15.27 -3.99
C CYS A 438 14.83 14.92 -4.07
N GLU A 439 15.72 15.87 -3.82
CA GLU A 439 17.17 15.65 -3.80
C GLU A 439 17.58 14.69 -2.67
N ALA A 440 16.96 14.75 -1.50
CA ALA A 440 17.21 13.79 -0.42
C ALA A 440 16.82 12.36 -0.81
N VAL A 441 15.67 12.18 -1.49
CA VAL A 441 15.24 10.87 -1.99
C VAL A 441 16.12 10.40 -3.14
N LEU A 442 16.53 11.29 -4.04
CA LEU A 442 17.46 10.97 -5.13
C LEU A 442 18.83 10.55 -4.60
N ALA A 443 19.36 11.22 -3.58
CA ALA A 443 20.62 10.83 -2.94
C ALA A 443 20.55 9.40 -2.37
N GLN A 444 19.41 9.01 -1.77
CA GLN A 444 19.19 7.64 -1.31
C GLN A 444 19.06 6.66 -2.49
N ILE A 445 18.41 7.06 -3.58
CA ILE A 445 18.32 6.27 -4.81
C ILE A 445 19.69 6.06 -5.44
N ASP A 446 20.58 7.06 -5.42
CA ASP A 446 21.95 6.94 -5.96
C ASP A 446 22.74 5.86 -5.21
N VAL A 447 22.54 5.73 -3.89
CA VAL A 447 23.10 4.60 -3.11
C VAL A 447 22.60 3.26 -3.67
N TYR A 448 21.30 3.14 -3.95
CA TYR A 448 20.74 1.92 -4.54
C TYR A 448 21.31 1.64 -5.92
N GLN A 449 21.46 2.67 -6.77
CA GLN A 449 22.01 2.54 -8.11
C GLN A 449 23.46 2.07 -8.09
N ASN A 450 24.28 2.60 -7.17
CA ASN A 450 25.69 2.23 -7.02
C ASN A 450 25.88 0.75 -6.59
N GLU A 451 24.91 0.18 -5.87
CA GLU A 451 24.90 -1.23 -5.48
C GLU A 451 24.09 -2.13 -6.44
N SER A 452 23.65 -1.56 -7.56
CA SER A 452 22.83 -2.27 -8.54
C SER A 452 23.60 -2.70 -9.77
N HIS A 453 23.13 -3.79 -10.37
CA HIS A 453 23.54 -4.22 -11.70
C HIS A 453 22.51 -3.77 -12.74
N CYS A 454 22.95 -3.02 -13.77
CA CYS A 454 22.08 -2.62 -14.88
C CYS A 454 21.85 -3.81 -15.83
N LEU A 455 20.58 -4.15 -16.10
CA LEU A 455 20.23 -5.22 -17.02
C LEU A 455 20.37 -4.76 -18.47
N LEU A 456 21.10 -5.54 -19.27
CA LEU A 456 21.30 -5.28 -20.68
C LEU A 456 20.36 -6.15 -21.53
N SER A 457 19.70 -5.53 -22.51
CA SER A 457 18.71 -6.23 -23.35
C SER A 457 19.29 -7.47 -24.05
N TYR A 458 20.54 -7.41 -24.51
CA TYR A 458 21.20 -8.55 -25.17
C TYR A 458 21.50 -9.70 -24.21
N GLU A 459 21.75 -9.43 -22.94
CA GLU A 459 21.99 -10.46 -21.91
C GLU A 459 20.67 -11.12 -21.52
N TRP A 460 19.63 -10.31 -21.36
CA TRP A 460 18.29 -10.79 -21.02
C TRP A 460 17.71 -11.74 -22.08
N GLN A 461 18.11 -11.59 -23.34
CA GLN A 461 17.69 -12.49 -24.43
C GLN A 461 18.36 -13.87 -24.41
N LYS A 462 19.54 -14.00 -23.81
CA LYS A 462 20.31 -15.26 -23.78
C LYS A 462 19.75 -16.29 -22.79
N ARG A 463 18.71 -15.93 -22.02
CA ARG A 463 18.13 -16.79 -20.99
C ARG A 463 17.47 -18.03 -21.60
N PRO A 464 17.56 -19.21 -20.96
CA PRO A 464 17.00 -20.44 -21.48
C PRO A 464 15.48 -20.35 -21.75
N HIS A 465 15.02 -21.02 -22.80
CA HIS A 465 13.59 -21.02 -23.16
C HIS A 465 12.67 -21.55 -22.06
N HIS A 466 13.12 -22.53 -21.27
CA HIS A 466 12.34 -23.05 -20.15
C HIS A 466 12.12 -21.98 -19.06
N GLN A 467 13.11 -21.14 -18.79
CA GLN A 467 12.99 -20.05 -17.82
C GLN A 467 11.98 -19.01 -18.32
N ARG A 468 12.05 -18.64 -19.60
CA ARG A 468 11.09 -17.73 -20.23
C ARG A 468 9.66 -18.28 -20.19
N LEU A 469 9.49 -19.59 -20.37
CA LEU A 469 8.19 -20.24 -20.26
C LEU A 469 7.65 -20.14 -18.82
N LEU A 470 8.47 -20.39 -17.81
CA LEU A 470 8.07 -20.27 -16.41
C LEU A 470 7.65 -18.84 -16.04
N GLU A 471 8.38 -17.84 -16.53
CA GLU A 471 8.04 -16.42 -16.33
C GLU A 471 6.69 -16.06 -16.96
N ASN A 472 6.46 -16.47 -18.21
CA ASN A 472 5.19 -16.24 -18.89
C ASN A 472 4.02 -16.99 -18.24
N LEU A 473 4.26 -18.19 -17.70
CA LEU A 473 3.25 -18.92 -16.92
C LEU A 473 2.95 -18.22 -15.59
N ALA A 474 3.97 -17.69 -14.91
CA ALA A 474 3.80 -16.93 -13.67
C ALA A 474 3.00 -15.63 -13.91
N GLN A 475 3.18 -14.98 -15.05
CA GLN A 475 2.40 -13.79 -15.45
C GLN A 475 0.89 -14.06 -15.54
N LEU A 476 0.46 -15.30 -15.82
CA LEU A 476 -0.98 -15.63 -15.81
C LEU A 476 -1.59 -15.50 -14.40
N ALA A 477 -0.76 -15.53 -13.35
CA ALA A 477 -1.16 -15.27 -11.98
C ALA A 477 -1.11 -13.78 -11.59
N SER A 478 -0.71 -12.86 -12.48
CA SER A 478 -0.65 -11.42 -12.20
C SER A 478 -1.92 -10.82 -11.61
N PRO A 479 -3.16 -11.22 -11.98
CA PRO A 479 -4.37 -10.70 -11.33
C PRO A 479 -4.55 -11.11 -9.85
N LEU A 480 -3.78 -12.09 -9.38
CA LEU A 480 -3.76 -12.57 -7.99
C LEU A 480 -2.60 -11.98 -7.17
N LEU A 481 -1.58 -11.45 -7.86
CA LEU A 481 -0.40 -10.78 -7.32
C LEU A 481 -0.66 -9.30 -7.19
#